data_AF-A0A3A8I5Z7-F1
#
_entry.id   AF-A0A3A8I5Z7-F1
#
_cell.length_a   1.000
_cell.length_b   1.000
_cell.length_c   1.000
_cell.angle_alpha   90.00
_cell.angle_beta   90.00
_cell.angle_gamma   90.00
#
_symmetry.space_group_name_H-M   'P 1'
#
loop_
_entity.id
_entity.type
_entity.pdbx_description
1 polymer ?
#
loop_
_entity_poly.entity_id
_entity_poly.type
_entity_poly.pdbx_seq_one_letter_code
_entity_poly.pdbx_strand_id
1 'polypeptide(L)'
;MTAGVLLGVGASPVQVEMLEGSRARVVRSESGQACTVERWRLPPGAREGDVIVDGRLDLERTEELRREVARKRAALAVPLPPGLEL
;
A
#
# COMPACT_ATOMS: atom_id res chain seq x y z
N MET A 1 6.54 -2.20 -22.02
CA MET A 1 5.37 -3.11 -21.89
C MET A 1 4.75 -2.87 -20.53
N THR A 2 3.69 -2.07 -20.45
CA THR A 2 2.95 -1.82 -19.21
C THR A 2 2.01 -3.00 -18.95
N ALA A 3 2.41 -3.88 -18.03
CA ALA A 3 1.57 -4.99 -17.58
C ALA A 3 0.40 -4.40 -16.76
N GLY A 4 -0.76 -4.26 -17.40
CA GLY A 4 -1.99 -3.90 -16.71
C GLY A 4 -2.42 -5.06 -15.81
N VAL A 5 -2.13 -4.98 -14.51
CA VAL A 5 -2.57 -5.98 -13.55
C VAL A 5 -4.10 -5.89 -13.44
N LEU A 6 -4.79 -6.99 -13.73
CA LEU A 6 -6.17 -7.20 -13.32
C LEU A 6 -6.14 -7.64 -11.86
N LEU A 7 -6.76 -6.88 -10.98
CA LEU A 7 -7.06 -7.31 -9.61
C LEU A 7 -8.25 -8.27 -9.69
N GLY A 8 -8.01 -9.44 -10.29
CA GLY A 8 -8.98 -10.52 -10.36
C GLY A 8 -9.00 -11.34 -9.08
N VAL A 9 -10.07 -12.13 -8.91
CA VAL A 9 -10.16 -13.17 -7.88
C VAL A 9 -9.00 -14.16 -8.06
N GLY A 10 -8.27 -14.46 -7.00
CA GLY A 10 -7.07 -15.30 -6.99
C GLY A 10 -5.76 -14.53 -7.22
N ALA A 11 -5.80 -13.20 -7.28
CA ALA A 11 -4.59 -12.38 -7.34
C ALA A 11 -3.97 -12.20 -5.95
N SER A 12 -2.65 -12.33 -5.87
CA SER A 12 -1.88 -12.11 -4.65
C SER A 12 -2.18 -10.73 -4.03
N PRO A 13 -2.21 -10.62 -2.68
CA PRO A 13 -2.53 -9.38 -1.99
C PRO A 13 -1.69 -8.20 -2.48
N VAL A 14 -2.33 -7.07 -2.75
CA VAL A 14 -1.64 -5.84 -3.14
C VAL A 14 -1.89 -4.74 -2.12
N GLN A 15 -0.89 -3.91 -1.88
CA GLN A 15 -1.02 -2.67 -1.12
C GLN A 15 -1.12 -1.49 -2.08
N VAL A 16 -2.06 -0.58 -1.87
CA VAL A 16 -2.13 0.70 -2.59
C VAL A 16 -1.01 1.60 -2.07
N GLU A 17 -0.02 1.88 -2.90
CA GLU A 17 1.08 2.79 -2.53
C GLU A 17 0.70 4.24 -2.78
N MET A 18 0.06 4.51 -3.92
CA MET A 18 -0.24 5.88 -4.34
C MET A 18 -1.47 5.93 -5.26
N LEU A 19 -2.26 7.00 -5.15
CA LEU A 19 -3.40 7.27 -6.02
C LEU A 19 -3.18 8.56 -6.81
N GLU A 20 -3.09 8.47 -8.14
CA GLU A 20 -2.87 9.63 -9.02
C GLU A 20 -3.97 9.72 -10.09
N GLY A 21 -4.93 10.63 -9.89
CA GLY A 21 -6.01 10.85 -10.85
C GLY A 21 -6.79 9.57 -11.15
N SER A 22 -6.67 9.08 -12.39
CA SER A 22 -7.30 7.84 -12.88
C SER A 22 -6.45 6.57 -12.68
N ARG A 23 -5.23 6.69 -12.15
CA ARG A 23 -4.29 5.58 -11.96
C ARG A 23 -4.00 5.37 -10.48
N ALA A 24 -3.55 4.16 -10.18
CA ALA A 24 -3.06 3.79 -8.88
C ALA A 24 -1.77 3.01 -9.01
N ARG A 25 -0.82 3.26 -8.11
CA ARG A 25 0.35 2.42 -7.94
C ARG A 25 0.08 1.46 -6.80
N VAL A 26 0.28 0.18 -7.05
CA VAL A 26 0.10 -0.89 -6.07
C VAL A 26 1.35 -1.74 -5.99
N VAL A 27 1.63 -2.27 -4.80
CA VAL A 27 2.78 -3.13 -4.52
C VAL A 27 2.27 -4.52 -4.18
N ARG A 28 2.79 -5.55 -4.85
CA ARG A 28 2.46 -6.95 -4.53
C ARG A 28 3.14 -7.34 -3.22
N SER A 29 2.36 -7.88 -2.29
CA SER A 29 2.86 -8.24 -0.96
C SER A 29 3.90 -9.36 -0.98
N GLU A 30 3.78 -10.28 -1.95
CA GLU A 30 4.67 -11.45 -2.09
C GLU A 30 6.07 -11.12 -2.63
N SER A 31 6.16 -10.14 -3.54
CA SER A 31 7.38 -9.85 -4.30
C SER A 31 7.94 -8.46 -4.05
N GLY A 32 7.17 -7.58 -3.38
CA GLY A 32 7.49 -6.16 -3.28
C GLY A 32 7.45 -5.43 -4.64
N GLN A 33 6.94 -6.07 -5.69
CA GLN A 33 6.91 -5.48 -7.01
C GLN A 33 5.82 -4.41 -7.11
N ALA A 34 6.24 -3.19 -7.45
CA ALA A 34 5.31 -2.11 -7.78
C ALA A 34 4.77 -2.23 -9.20
N CYS A 35 3.48 -2.02 -9.38
CA CYS A 35 2.80 -1.99 -10.67
C CYS A 35 1.74 -0.88 -10.71
N THR A 36 1.46 -0.38 -11.91
CA THR A 36 0.43 0.64 -12.13
C THR A 36 -0.84 -0.03 -12.65
N VAL A 37 -1.96 0.29 -12.02
CA VAL A 37 -3.30 -0.14 -12.41
C VAL A 37 -4.21 1.06 -12.60
N GLU A 38 -5.30 0.87 -13.31
CA GLU A 38 -6.34 1.88 -13.40
C GLU A 38 -7.13 1.95 -12.08
N ARG A 39 -7.41 3.16 -11.59
CA ARG A 39 -8.08 3.40 -10.30
C ARG A 39 -9.46 2.76 -10.23
N TRP A 40 -10.19 2.70 -11.35
CA TRP A 40 -11.51 2.07 -11.42
C TRP A 40 -11.48 0.56 -11.16
N ARG A 41 -10.30 -0.07 -11.18
CA ARG A 41 -10.12 -1.49 -10.80
C ARG A 41 -9.93 -1.70 -9.31
N LEU A 42 -9.73 -0.63 -8.53
CA LEU A 42 -9.66 -0.72 -7.08
C LEU A 42 -11.08 -0.72 -6.48
N PRO A 43 -11.27 -1.31 -5.30
CA PRO A 43 -12.52 -1.20 -4.55
C PRO A 43 -12.91 0.28 -4.35
N PRO A 44 -14.21 0.61 -4.40
CA PRO A 44 -14.67 1.95 -4.09
C PRO A 44 -14.27 2.31 -2.66
N GLY A 45 -13.69 3.50 -2.49
CA GLY A 45 -13.22 3.98 -1.20
C GLY A 45 -11.80 3.54 -0.82
N ALA A 46 -11.09 2.78 -1.67
CA ALA A 46 -9.68 2.46 -1.45
C ALA A 46 -8.82 3.73 -1.37
N ARG A 47 -7.88 3.73 -0.43
CA ARG A 47 -6.95 4.81 -0.09
C ARG A 47 -5.51 4.32 -0.13
N GLU A 48 -4.58 5.26 -0.07
CA GLU A 48 -3.17 4.94 0.08
C GLU A 48 -2.90 4.22 1.41
N GLY A 49 -2.09 3.17 1.34
CA GLY A 49 -1.80 2.26 2.43
C GLY A 49 -2.75 1.07 2.53
N ASP A 50 -3.90 1.09 1.85
CA ASP A 50 -4.89 0.01 1.92
C ASP A 50 -4.39 -1.28 1.29
N VAL A 51 -4.73 -2.41 1.91
CA VAL A 51 -4.45 -3.75 1.39
C VAL A 51 -5.70 -4.30 0.72
N ILE A 52 -5.53 -4.82 -0.49
CA ILE A 52 -6.58 -5.42 -1.32
C ILE A 52 -6.26 -6.89 -1.54
N VAL A 53 -7.20 -7.75 -1.20
CA VAL A 53 -7.12 -9.20 -1.36
C VAL A 53 -8.29 -9.64 -2.22
N ASP A 54 -8.03 -10.37 -3.30
CA ASP A 54 -9.06 -10.86 -4.22
C ASP A 54 -10.05 -9.78 -4.70
N GLY A 55 -9.54 -8.56 -4.94
CA GLY A 55 -10.34 -7.42 -5.39
C GLY A 55 -11.23 -6.80 -4.31
N ARG A 56 -11.02 -7.11 -3.02
CA ARG A 56 -11.72 -6.52 -1.88
C ARG A 56 -10.76 -5.84 -0.93
N LEU A 57 -11.24 -4.76 -0.30
CA LEU A 57 -10.49 -4.08 0.75
C LEU A 57 -10.42 -4.96 2.01
N ASP A 58 -9.21 -5.22 2.49
CA ASP A 58 -8.96 -5.97 3.73
C ASP A 58 -8.49 -5.00 4.82
N LEU A 59 -9.43 -4.61 5.69
CA LEU A 59 -9.20 -3.63 6.75
C LEU A 59 -8.28 -4.18 7.85
N GLU A 60 -8.35 -5.47 8.15
CA GLU A 60 -7.55 -6.09 9.19
C GLU A 60 -6.07 -6.08 8.77
N ARG A 61 -5.78 -6.57 7.56
CA ARG A 61 -4.43 -6.53 6.97
C ARG A 61 -3.88 -5.12 6.84
N THR A 62 -4.73 -4.17 6.44
CA THR A 62 -4.35 -2.76 6.33
C THR A 62 -3.87 -2.22 7.68
N GLU A 63 -4.59 -2.52 8.75
CA GLU A 63 -4.28 -2.01 10.07
C GLU A 63 -3.07 -2.71 10.71
N GLU A 64 -2.90 -4.01 10.47
CA GLU A 64 -1.70 -4.75 10.84
C GLU A 64 -0.45 -4.17 10.18
N LEU A 65 -0.52 -3.93 8.88
CA LEU A 65 0.59 -3.35 8.13
C LEU A 65 0.89 -1.93 8.60
N ARG A 66 -0.13 -1.11 8.84
CA ARG A 66 0.01 0.24 9.41
C ARG A 66 0.74 0.20 10.75
N ARG A 67 0.37 -0.73 11.64
CA ARG A 67 1.04 -0.91 12.94
C ARG A 67 2.48 -1.39 12.77
N GLU A 68 2.73 -2.32 11.85
CA GLU A 68 4.08 -2.79 11.60
C GLU A 68 5.00 -1.68 11.08
N VAL A 69 4.53 -0.90 10.10
CA VAL A 69 5.27 0.24 9.57
C VAL A 69 5.53 1.26 10.68
N ALA A 70 4.54 1.55 11.53
CA ALA A 70 4.72 2.45 12.67
C ALA A 70 5.78 1.93 13.65
N ARG A 71 5.78 0.63 13.99
CA ARG A 71 6.81 0.01 14.84
C ARG A 71 8.19 0.10 14.21
N LYS A 72 8.33 -0.24 12.92
CA LYS A 72 9.60 -0.18 12.19
C LYS A 72 10.12 1.25 12.10
N ARG A 73 9.25 2.22 11.81
CA ARG A 73 9.59 3.65 11.81
C ARG A 73 10.04 4.12 13.18
N ALA A 74 9.37 3.72 14.25
CA ALA A 74 9.78 4.06 15.62
C ALA A 74 11.15 3.45 15.97
N ALA A 75 11.44 2.22 15.52
CA ALA A 75 12.74 1.58 15.72
C ALA A 75 13.88 2.23 14.92
N LEU A 76 13.55 2.83 13.76
CA LEU A 76 14.50 3.55 12.90
C LEU A 76 14.57 5.05 13.21
N ALA A 77 13.68 5.57 14.05
CA ALA A 77 13.68 6.96 14.44
C ALA A 77 14.96 7.24 15.23
N VAL A 78 15.87 8.01 14.64
CA VAL A 78 17.01 8.56 15.36
C VAL A 78 16.44 9.58 16.35
N PRO A 79 16.65 9.42 17.67
CA PRO A 79 16.25 10.44 18.61
C PRO A 79 16.97 11.74 18.25
N LEU A 80 16.20 12.83 18.13
CA LEU A 80 16.78 14.14 17.90
C LEU A 80 17.73 14.45 19.08
N PRO A 81 19.00 14.80 18.81
CA PRO A 81 19.89 15.20 19.88
C PRO A 81 19.30 16.44 20.59
N PRO A 82 19.38 16.51 21.94
CA PRO A 82 18.87 17.66 22.67
C PRO A 82 19.57 18.94 22.18
N GLY A 83 18.78 19.93 21.77
CA GLY A 83 19.27 21.23 21.27
C GLY A 83 19.07 21.49 19.77
N LEU A 84 18.42 20.59 19.03
CA LEU A 84 18.04 20.80 17.63
C LEU A 84 16.56 21.17 17.53
N GLU A 85 16.26 22.47 17.49
CA GLU A 85 14.91 22.99 17.23
C GLU A 85 14.71 23.17 15.71
N LEU A 86 13.60 22.67 15.19
CA LEU A 86 13.18 22.81 13.78
C LEU A 86 12.22 24.00 13.63
#